data_AF-A0A075I5R2-F1
#
_entry.id   AF-A0A075I5R2-F1
#
_cell.length_a   1.000
_cell.length_b   1.000
_cell.length_c   1.000
_cell.angle_alpha   90.00
_cell.angle_beta   90.00
_cell.angle_gamma   90.00
#
_symmetry.space_group_name_H-M   'P 1'
#
loop_
_entity.id
_entity.type
_entity.pdbx_description
1 polymer ?
#
loop_
_entity_poly.entity_id
_entity_poly.type
_entity_poly.pdbx_seq_one_letter_code
_entity_poly.pdbx_strand_id
1 'polypeptide(L)'
;MGLKRYIATRGLTMFGVLLVTLLLTISLVGSNMDIILKQGIVYQVRTEITENTAIAASFSSVEEFEKYVQEQIDKRTKALGLDTPWYSPQRMGFAMYKLLILDFGHATFLTSDSGSSNVSDILLEKIPRTVLLFTTATIIISIIGIFLGALSGSKVGSVTDRITSMFAVISSSFPVWWVGMLMIFYLHLRISFPCKSNTDFTIYRSRLHRCFTVSYDFATDYNRVDWVWFMGVSSTKFYGWNNAGRFYHCKKNYWYR
;
A
#
# COMPACT_ATOMS: atom_id res chain seq x y z
N MET A 1 21.81 -29.61 24.79
CA MET A 1 21.28 -29.99 23.45
C MET A 1 22.37 -29.72 22.42
N GLY A 2 22.61 -30.62 21.47
CA GLY A 2 23.62 -30.39 20.42
C GLY A 2 23.22 -29.26 19.47
N LEU A 3 24.20 -28.51 18.94
CA LEU A 3 24.00 -27.37 18.02
C LEU A 3 23.07 -27.72 16.85
N LYS A 4 23.21 -28.91 16.26
CA LYS A 4 22.34 -29.42 15.18
C LYS A 4 20.87 -29.50 15.59
N ARG A 5 20.60 -30.01 16.80
CA ARG A 5 19.24 -30.12 17.35
C ARG A 5 18.67 -28.73 17.67
N TYR A 6 19.49 -27.82 18.17
CA TYR A 6 19.07 -26.43 18.42
C TYR A 6 18.65 -25.71 17.13
N ILE A 7 19.49 -25.75 16.09
CA ILE A 7 19.20 -25.13 14.79
C ILE A 7 17.96 -25.77 14.16
N ALA A 8 17.83 -27.11 14.20
CA ALA A 8 16.67 -27.80 13.65
C ALA A 8 15.36 -27.41 14.36
N THR A 9 15.35 -27.40 15.70
CA THR A 9 14.17 -26.99 16.47
C THR A 9 13.81 -25.55 16.18
N ARG A 10 14.79 -24.63 16.14
CA ARG A 10 14.54 -23.21 15.83
C ARG A 10 14.03 -23.02 14.40
N GLY A 11 14.64 -23.68 13.41
CA GLY A 11 14.20 -23.64 12.02
C GLY A 11 12.76 -24.13 11.86
N LEU A 12 12.41 -25.25 12.49
CA LEU A 12 11.05 -25.79 12.48
C LEU A 12 10.06 -24.82 13.15
N THR A 13 10.43 -24.21 14.29
CA THR A 13 9.56 -23.23 14.95
C THR A 13 9.35 -21.99 14.09
N MET A 14 10.38 -21.49 13.41
CA MET A 14 10.27 -20.31 12.54
C MET A 14 9.41 -20.61 11.31
N PHE A 15 9.60 -21.78 10.69
CA PHE A 15 8.79 -22.21 9.56
C PHE A 15 7.32 -22.43 9.97
N GLY A 16 7.08 -23.05 11.13
CA GLY A 16 5.74 -23.21 11.68
C GLY A 16 5.04 -21.87 11.95
N VAL A 17 5.74 -20.91 12.56
CA VAL A 17 5.21 -19.56 12.77
C VAL A 17 4.89 -18.89 11.43
N LEU A 18 5.77 -18.99 10.44
CA LEU A 18 5.54 -18.43 9.10
C LEU A 18 4.29 -19.02 8.44
N LEU A 19 4.08 -20.33 8.50
CA LEU A 19 2.88 -20.95 7.92
C LEU A 19 1.61 -20.48 8.64
N VAL A 20 1.65 -20.36 9.97
CA VAL A 20 0.51 -19.86 10.75
C VAL A 20 0.22 -18.41 10.40
N THR A 21 1.23 -17.55 10.31
CA THR A 21 1.02 -16.14 9.94
C THR A 21 0.49 -16.00 8.52
N LEU A 22 1.00 -16.77 7.55
CA LEU A 22 0.47 -16.78 6.18
C LEU A 22 -0.98 -17.27 6.11
N LEU A 23 -1.32 -18.31 6.86
CA LEU A 23 -2.68 -18.82 6.89
C LEU A 23 -3.65 -17.80 7.51
N LEU A 24 -3.22 -17.12 8.58
CA LEU A 24 -3.99 -16.05 9.20
C LEU A 24 -4.19 -14.86 8.24
N THR A 25 -3.15 -14.44 7.51
CA THR A 25 -3.27 -13.33 6.55
C THR A 25 -4.20 -13.69 5.38
N ILE A 26 -4.07 -14.89 4.81
CA ILE A 26 -4.97 -15.38 3.75
C ILE A 26 -6.42 -15.43 4.26
N SER A 27 -6.63 -15.92 5.48
CA SER A 27 -7.98 -16.02 6.06
C SER A 27 -8.61 -14.65 6.30
N LEU A 28 -7.83 -13.67 6.74
CA LEU A 28 -8.31 -12.31 7.00
C LEU A 28 -8.60 -11.54 5.71
N VAL A 29 -7.77 -11.74 4.67
CA VAL A 29 -7.79 -10.93 3.44
C VAL A 29 -8.59 -11.61 2.31
N GLY A 30 -8.75 -12.94 2.35
CA GLY A 30 -9.35 -13.73 1.27
C GLY A 30 -10.75 -13.30 0.86
N SER A 31 -11.61 -12.94 1.83
CA SER A 31 -12.96 -12.46 1.54
C SER A 31 -12.97 -11.15 0.75
N ASN A 32 -12.08 -10.21 1.10
CA ASN A 32 -11.95 -8.93 0.40
C ASN A 32 -11.33 -9.11 -0.99
N MET A 33 -10.37 -10.02 -1.14
CA MET A 33 -9.74 -10.29 -2.44
C MET A 33 -10.73 -10.83 -3.47
N ASP A 34 -11.62 -11.74 -3.07
CA ASP A 34 -12.66 -12.23 -3.98
C ASP A 34 -13.59 -11.14 -4.48
N ILE A 35 -13.97 -10.21 -3.59
CA ILE A 35 -14.82 -9.07 -3.94
C ILE A 35 -14.07 -8.15 -4.91
N ILE A 36 -12.82 -7.79 -4.60
CA ILE A 36 -12.01 -6.89 -5.42
C ILE A 36 -11.76 -7.49 -6.80
N LEU A 37 -11.44 -8.79 -6.89
CA LEU A 37 -11.20 -9.47 -8.16
C LEU A 37 -12.48 -9.58 -9.00
N LYS A 38 -13.62 -9.95 -8.40
CA LYS A 38 -14.91 -10.00 -9.11
C LYS A 38 -15.34 -8.61 -9.59
N GLN A 39 -15.20 -7.58 -8.75
CA GLN A 39 -15.46 -6.19 -9.14
C GLN A 39 -14.53 -5.73 -10.26
N GLY A 40 -13.25 -6.11 -10.21
CA GLY A 40 -12.27 -5.84 -11.27
C GLY A 40 -12.67 -6.46 -12.61
N ILE A 41 -13.09 -7.73 -12.62
CA ILE A 41 -13.59 -8.40 -13.83
C ILE A 41 -14.81 -7.68 -14.39
N VAL A 42 -15.80 -7.37 -13.55
CA VAL A 42 -17.01 -6.66 -13.98
C VAL A 42 -16.66 -5.30 -14.57
N TYR A 43 -15.75 -4.56 -13.93
CA TYR A 43 -15.28 -3.27 -14.43
C TYR A 43 -14.58 -3.42 -15.78
N GLN A 44 -13.61 -4.33 -15.89
CA GLN A 44 -12.85 -4.56 -17.12
C GLN A 44 -13.74 -4.98 -18.30
N VAL A 45 -14.66 -5.94 -18.08
CA VAL A 45 -15.58 -6.40 -19.11
C VAL A 45 -16.50 -5.27 -19.56
N ARG A 46 -17.08 -4.51 -18.62
CA ARG A 46 -17.97 -3.40 -18.97
C ARG A 46 -17.22 -2.27 -19.66
N THR A 47 -15.98 -1.95 -19.28
CA THR A 47 -15.18 -0.92 -19.96
C THR A 47 -14.81 -1.37 -21.37
N GLU A 48 -14.36 -2.60 -21.55
CA GLU A 48 -13.95 -3.14 -22.86
C GLU A 48 -15.11 -3.15 -23.87
N ILE A 49 -16.29 -3.55 -23.41
CA ILE A 49 -17.50 -3.59 -24.25
C ILE A 49 -18.01 -2.16 -24.56
N THR A 50 -17.90 -1.23 -23.61
CA THR A 50 -18.36 0.16 -23.82
C THR A 50 -17.40 0.95 -24.70
N GLU A 51 -16.09 0.68 -24.61
CA GLU A 51 -15.06 1.33 -25.42
C GLU A 51 -15.05 0.79 -26.85
N ASN A 52 -15.43 -0.48 -27.06
CA ASN A 52 -15.57 -1.06 -28.38
C ASN A 52 -16.96 -0.79 -28.97
N THR A 53 -17.07 0.31 -29.71
CA THR A 53 -18.30 0.75 -30.37
C THR A 53 -18.89 -0.28 -31.33
N ALA A 54 -18.09 -1.19 -31.90
CA ALA A 54 -18.57 -2.25 -32.78
C ALA A 54 -19.35 -3.34 -32.04
N ILE A 55 -18.96 -3.65 -30.80
CA ILE A 55 -19.64 -4.61 -29.93
C ILE A 55 -20.87 -3.95 -29.29
N ALA A 56 -20.77 -2.70 -28.85
CA ALA A 56 -21.91 -1.99 -28.29
C ALA A 56 -23.05 -1.78 -29.32
N ALA A 57 -22.71 -1.54 -30.59
CA ALA A 57 -23.68 -1.35 -31.66
C ALA A 57 -24.28 -2.65 -32.23
N SER A 58 -23.70 -3.82 -31.93
CA SER A 58 -24.19 -5.11 -32.45
C SER A 58 -25.43 -5.65 -31.73
N PHE A 59 -25.78 -5.09 -30.57
CA PHE A 59 -26.91 -5.56 -29.77
C PHE A 59 -28.15 -4.69 -29.99
N SER A 60 -29.25 -5.33 -30.39
CA SER A 60 -30.52 -4.65 -30.65
C SER A 60 -31.41 -4.51 -29.41
N SER A 61 -31.14 -5.31 -28.37
CA SER A 61 -31.90 -5.35 -27.12
C SER A 61 -30.98 -5.26 -25.90
N VAL A 62 -31.47 -4.62 -24.82
CA VAL A 62 -30.75 -4.50 -23.54
C VAL A 62 -30.55 -5.87 -22.88
N GLU A 63 -31.48 -6.81 -23.08
CA GLU A 63 -31.42 -8.16 -22.51
C GLU A 63 -30.30 -9.01 -23.15
N GLU A 64 -30.15 -8.93 -24.47
CA GLU A 64 -29.07 -9.62 -25.19
C GLU A 64 -27.69 -9.09 -24.81
N PHE A 65 -27.59 -7.76 -24.64
CA PHE A 65 -26.38 -7.09 -24.17
C PHE A 65 -25.96 -7.55 -22.76
N GLU A 66 -26.89 -7.51 -21.79
CA GLU A 66 -26.58 -7.94 -20.42
C GLU A 66 -26.26 -9.43 -20.34
N LYS A 67 -26.89 -10.28 -21.18
CA LYS A 67 -26.55 -11.70 -21.28
C LYS A 67 -25.12 -11.91 -21.78
N TYR A 68 -24.70 -11.18 -22.81
CA TYR A 68 -23.32 -11.24 -23.32
C TYR A 68 -22.30 -10.77 -22.26
N VAL A 69 -22.59 -9.64 -21.58
CA VAL A 69 -21.75 -9.12 -20.49
C VAL A 69 -21.60 -10.16 -19.39
N GLN A 70 -22.70 -10.79 -18.97
CA GLN A 70 -22.66 -11.81 -17.93
C GLN A 70 -21.88 -13.06 -18.36
N GLU A 71 -22.01 -13.48 -19.61
CA GLU A 71 -21.23 -14.60 -20.15
C GLU A 71 -19.72 -14.30 -20.12
N GLN A 72 -19.30 -13.08 -20.47
CA GLN A 72 -17.91 -12.67 -20.40
C GLN A 72 -17.39 -12.61 -18.96
N ILE A 73 -18.21 -12.12 -18.02
CA ILE A 73 -17.88 -12.12 -16.58
C ILE A 73 -17.70 -13.56 -16.09
N ASP A 74 -18.60 -14.47 -16.42
CA ASP A 74 -18.56 -15.86 -15.98
C ASP A 74 -17.34 -16.60 -16.56
N LYS A 75 -17.01 -16.36 -17.83
CA LYS A 75 -15.80 -16.89 -18.48
C LYS A 75 -14.52 -16.46 -17.75
N ARG A 76 -14.38 -15.16 -17.46
CA ARG A 76 -13.20 -14.63 -16.74
C ARG A 76 -13.15 -15.08 -15.28
N THR A 77 -14.31 -15.18 -14.62
CA THR A 77 -14.42 -15.68 -13.24
C THR A 77 -13.96 -17.13 -13.14
N LYS A 78 -14.37 -17.99 -14.09
CA LYS A 78 -13.94 -19.39 -14.15
C LYS A 78 -12.45 -19.53 -14.48
N ALA A 79 -11.93 -18.74 -15.42
CA ALA A 79 -10.51 -18.76 -15.77
C ALA A 79 -9.59 -18.43 -14.59
N LEU A 80 -10.07 -17.62 -13.64
CA LEU A 80 -9.35 -17.24 -12.43
C LEU A 80 -9.65 -18.13 -11.21
N GLY A 81 -10.52 -19.15 -11.34
CA GLY A 81 -10.91 -20.04 -10.24
C GLY A 81 -11.69 -19.33 -9.10
N LEU A 82 -12.39 -18.24 -9.44
CA LEU A 82 -13.23 -17.44 -8.51
C LEU A 82 -14.66 -18.01 -8.34
N ASP A 83 -14.92 -19.17 -8.95
CA ASP A 83 -16.15 -19.94 -8.87
C ASP A 83 -16.28 -20.69 -7.53
N THR A 84 -15.15 -21.15 -6.99
CA THR A 84 -15.08 -21.78 -5.66
C THR A 84 -14.97 -20.73 -4.54
N PRO A 85 -15.56 -20.98 -3.36
CA PRO A 85 -15.47 -20.06 -2.23
C PRO A 85 -14.01 -19.87 -1.80
N TRP A 86 -13.65 -18.64 -1.42
CA TRP A 86 -12.29 -18.27 -1.00
C TRP A 86 -11.72 -19.13 0.15
N TYR A 87 -12.58 -19.60 1.06
CA TYR A 87 -12.21 -20.42 2.22
C TYR A 87 -12.04 -21.91 1.89
N SER A 88 -12.16 -22.30 0.61
CA SER A 88 -11.93 -23.69 0.22
C SER A 88 -10.47 -24.09 0.50
N PRO A 89 -10.22 -25.27 1.09
CA PRO A 89 -8.86 -25.73 1.44
C PRO A 89 -7.91 -25.73 0.25
N GLN A 90 -8.41 -26.05 -0.95
CA GLN A 90 -7.64 -26.09 -2.18
C GLN A 90 -7.12 -24.69 -2.55
N ARG A 91 -7.98 -23.66 -2.45
CA ARG A 91 -7.64 -22.30 -2.85
C ARG A 91 -6.73 -21.61 -1.84
N MET A 92 -6.99 -21.82 -0.55
CA MET A 92 -6.10 -21.38 0.51
C MET A 92 -4.73 -22.05 0.41
N GLY A 93 -4.69 -23.36 0.14
CA GLY A 93 -3.45 -24.11 -0.07
C GLY A 93 -2.66 -23.61 -1.28
N PHE A 94 -3.33 -23.36 -2.41
CA PHE A 94 -2.70 -22.81 -3.61
C PHE A 94 -2.16 -21.38 -3.39
N ALA A 95 -2.91 -20.52 -2.71
CA ALA A 95 -2.47 -19.18 -2.35
C ALA A 95 -1.24 -19.23 -1.44
N MET A 96 -1.26 -20.09 -0.42
CA MET A 96 -0.12 -20.29 0.47
C MET A 96 1.11 -20.82 -0.27
N TYR A 97 0.92 -21.78 -1.19
CA TYR A 97 1.99 -22.30 -2.03
C TYR A 97 2.63 -21.20 -2.88
N LYS A 98 1.81 -20.39 -3.57
CA LYS A 98 2.27 -19.25 -4.37
C LYS A 98 3.08 -18.25 -3.56
N LEU A 99 2.62 -17.91 -2.36
CA LEU A 99 3.36 -17.01 -1.45
C LEU A 99 4.69 -17.62 -0.99
N LEU A 100 4.76 -18.93 -0.75
CA LEU A 100 6.00 -19.61 -0.37
C LEU A 100 7.05 -19.63 -1.48
N ILE A 101 6.62 -19.75 -2.74
CA ILE A 101 7.52 -19.65 -3.91
C ILE A 101 7.76 -18.19 -4.37
N LEU A 102 7.23 -17.21 -3.63
CA LEU A 102 7.32 -15.77 -3.92
C LEU A 102 6.69 -15.39 -5.27
N ASP A 103 5.67 -16.12 -5.71
CA ASP A 103 4.85 -15.77 -6.87
C ASP A 103 3.64 -14.94 -6.41
N PHE A 104 3.71 -13.64 -6.66
CA PHE A 104 2.67 -12.66 -6.31
C PHE A 104 1.66 -12.42 -7.46
N GLY A 105 1.87 -13.02 -8.63
CA GLY A 105 1.02 -12.82 -9.81
C GLY A 105 1.19 -11.45 -10.48
N HIS A 106 0.13 -11.01 -11.17
CA HIS A 106 0.11 -9.79 -11.98
C HIS A 106 -0.68 -8.66 -11.29
N ALA A 107 -0.16 -7.44 -11.39
CA ALA A 107 -0.84 -6.23 -10.96
C ALA A 107 -1.81 -5.74 -12.03
N THR A 108 -3.01 -5.32 -11.61
CA THR A 108 -4.06 -4.78 -12.49
C THR A 108 -3.98 -3.27 -12.65
N PHE A 109 -3.40 -2.56 -11.67
CA PHE A 109 -3.37 -1.09 -11.64
C PHE A 109 -1.96 -0.50 -11.73
N LEU A 110 -0.94 -1.32 -11.47
CA LEU A 110 0.45 -0.88 -11.41
C LEU A 110 1.25 -1.65 -12.46
N THR A 111 2.13 -0.94 -13.15
CA THR A 111 3.10 -1.51 -14.08
C THR A 111 4.49 -1.12 -13.62
N SER A 112 5.49 -1.94 -13.93
CA SER A 112 6.89 -1.56 -13.71
C SER A 112 7.26 -0.38 -14.61
N ASP A 113 8.38 0.27 -14.31
CA ASP A 113 8.87 1.37 -15.15
C ASP A 113 9.27 0.83 -16.56
N SER A 114 9.44 -0.48 -16.69
CA SER A 114 9.66 -1.23 -17.96
C SER A 114 8.38 -1.72 -18.66
N GLY A 115 7.19 -1.51 -18.09
CA GLY A 115 5.90 -1.91 -18.67
C GLY A 115 5.45 -3.36 -18.38
N SER A 116 6.16 -4.08 -17.51
CA SER A 116 5.74 -5.41 -17.01
C SER A 116 4.59 -5.27 -16.00
N SER A 117 3.63 -6.19 -16.06
CA SER A 117 2.56 -6.30 -15.06
C SER A 117 2.89 -7.29 -13.94
N ASN A 118 4.03 -7.97 -13.97
CA ASN A 118 4.42 -8.89 -12.90
C ASN A 118 4.73 -8.13 -11.62
N VAL A 119 4.15 -8.56 -10.49
CA VAL A 119 4.37 -7.91 -9.19
C VAL A 119 5.82 -8.10 -8.70
N SER A 120 6.44 -9.24 -8.98
CA SER A 120 7.84 -9.51 -8.66
C SER A 120 8.79 -8.49 -9.29
N ASP A 121 8.57 -8.14 -10.56
CA ASP A 121 9.43 -7.21 -11.30
C ASP A 121 9.30 -5.80 -10.73
N ILE A 122 8.06 -5.38 -10.43
CA ILE A 122 7.77 -4.10 -9.78
C ILE A 122 8.47 -4.03 -8.40
N LEU A 123 8.39 -5.09 -7.60
CA LEU A 123 9.03 -5.16 -6.29
C LEU A 123 10.56 -5.05 -6.41
N LEU A 124 11.17 -5.82 -7.32
CA LEU A 124 12.62 -5.82 -7.53
C LEU A 124 13.16 -4.46 -7.98
N GLU A 125 12.36 -3.67 -8.69
CA GLU A 125 12.73 -2.32 -9.10
C GLU A 125 12.71 -1.31 -7.93
N LYS A 126 11.78 -1.46 -6.99
CA LYS A 126 11.62 -0.51 -5.87
C LYS A 126 12.47 -0.88 -4.64
N ILE A 127 12.69 -2.18 -4.37
CA ILE A 127 13.46 -2.66 -3.20
C ILE A 127 14.84 -2.00 -3.09
N PRO A 128 15.68 -1.93 -4.13
CA PRO A 128 17.01 -1.33 -4.03
C PRO A 128 16.98 0.15 -3.61
N ARG A 129 15.97 0.90 -4.08
CA ARG A 129 15.80 2.31 -3.73
C ARG A 129 15.45 2.48 -2.25
N THR A 130 14.57 1.64 -1.73
CA THR A 130 14.21 1.63 -0.31
C THR A 130 15.39 1.22 0.56
N VAL A 131 16.14 0.19 0.17
CA VAL A 131 17.35 -0.25 0.89
C VAL A 131 18.38 0.88 0.91
N LEU A 132 18.65 1.53 -0.22
CA LEU A 132 19.60 2.65 -0.29
C LEU A 132 19.17 3.79 0.64
N LEU A 133 17.90 4.19 0.61
CA LEU A 133 17.38 5.28 1.42
C LEU A 133 17.38 4.95 2.92
N PHE A 134 16.96 3.74 3.28
CA PHE A 134 16.93 3.29 4.67
C PHE A 134 18.34 3.12 5.26
N THR A 135 19.26 2.52 4.50
CA THR A 135 20.64 2.30 4.96
C THR A 135 21.39 3.61 5.13
N THR A 136 21.31 4.52 4.16
CA THR A 136 21.95 5.83 4.24
C THR A 136 21.40 6.65 5.41
N ALA A 137 20.08 6.71 5.59
CA ALA A 137 19.46 7.38 6.73
C ALA A 137 19.91 6.76 8.06
N THR A 138 19.92 5.43 8.16
CA THR A 138 20.32 4.71 9.38
C THR A 138 21.77 4.97 9.74
N ILE A 139 22.69 5.00 8.77
CA ILE A 139 24.10 5.31 9.00
C ILE A 139 24.25 6.74 9.55
N ILE A 140 23.61 7.71 8.92
CA ILE A 140 23.68 9.11 9.34
C ILE A 140 23.12 9.29 10.76
N ILE A 141 21.93 8.75 11.03
CA ILE A 141 21.29 8.82 12.35
C ILE A 141 22.15 8.10 13.40
N SER A 142 22.71 6.94 13.09
CA SER A 142 23.57 6.19 14.02
C SER A 142 24.81 6.97 14.38
N ILE A 143 25.50 7.57 13.40
CA ILE A 143 26.69 8.39 13.65
C ILE A 143 26.32 9.57 14.56
N ILE A 144 25.33 10.37 14.16
CA ILE A 144 24.93 11.56 14.93
C ILE A 144 24.44 11.18 16.34
N GLY A 145 23.63 10.12 16.44
CA GLY A 145 23.08 9.63 17.71
C GLY A 145 24.16 9.14 18.67
N ILE A 146 25.17 8.41 18.17
CA ILE A 146 26.30 7.97 18.99
C ILE A 146 27.11 9.18 19.49
N PHE A 147 27.41 10.15 18.62
CA PHE A 147 28.15 11.36 19.01
C PHE A 147 27.39 12.18 20.05
N LEU A 148 26.11 12.49 19.80
CA LEU A 148 25.28 13.27 20.73
C LEU A 148 25.04 12.52 22.05
N GLY A 149 24.80 11.21 22.00
CA GLY A 149 24.63 10.38 23.18
C GLY A 149 25.88 10.31 24.04
N ALA A 150 27.06 10.14 23.42
CA ALA A 150 28.33 10.15 24.13
C ALA A 150 28.62 11.52 24.78
N LEU A 151 28.33 12.62 24.08
CA LEU A 151 28.50 13.98 24.62
C LEU A 151 27.57 14.26 25.80
N SER A 152 26.29 13.88 25.71
CA SER A 152 25.31 14.04 26.79
C SER A 152 25.72 13.23 28.03
N GLY A 153 26.13 11.98 27.83
CA GLY A 153 26.52 11.07 28.91
C GLY A 153 27.85 11.42 29.58
N SER A 154 28.77 12.08 28.88
CA SER A 154 30.09 12.43 29.43
C SER A 154 30.05 13.58 30.44
N LYS A 155 29.05 14.46 30.38
CA LYS A 155 28.93 15.64 31.26
C LYS A 155 27.49 15.83 31.74
N VAL A 156 27.13 15.04 32.75
CA VAL A 156 25.81 15.08 33.39
C VAL A 156 25.51 16.48 33.93
N GLY A 157 24.34 17.03 33.60
CA GLY A 157 23.93 18.37 34.05
C GLY A 157 24.54 19.53 33.27
N SER A 158 25.30 19.25 32.22
CA SER A 158 25.81 20.28 31.30
C SER A 158 24.70 20.89 30.44
N VAL A 159 24.97 22.06 29.85
CA VAL A 159 24.05 22.72 28.91
C VAL A 159 23.74 21.81 27.71
N THR A 160 24.74 21.06 27.22
CA THR A 160 24.56 20.11 26.12
C THR A 160 23.61 18.98 26.50
N ASP A 161 23.74 18.44 27.71
CA ASP A 161 22.86 17.39 28.23
C ASP A 161 21.39 17.85 28.35
N ARG A 162 21.20 19.08 28.86
CA ARG A 162 19.88 19.69 28.97
C ARG A 162 19.25 19.99 27.60
N ILE A 163 20.00 20.53 26.65
CA ILE A 163 19.49 20.83 25.29
C ILE A 163 19.11 19.53 24.56
N THR A 164 19.97 18.52 24.57
CA THR A 164 19.71 17.24 23.88
C THR A 164 18.49 16.54 24.48
N SER A 165 18.35 16.55 25.81
CA SER A 165 17.17 15.98 26.50
C SER A 165 15.89 16.74 26.16
N MET A 166 15.92 18.07 26.17
CA MET A 166 14.76 18.88 25.76
C MET A 166 14.37 18.60 24.31
N PHE A 167 15.34 18.53 23.40
CA PHE A 167 15.09 18.22 22.00
C PHE A 167 14.49 16.82 21.82
N ALA A 168 14.98 15.81 22.55
CA ALA A 168 14.42 14.46 22.52
C ALA A 168 12.94 14.43 22.93
N VAL A 169 12.58 15.12 24.02
CA VAL A 169 11.18 15.20 24.47
C VAL A 169 10.30 15.93 23.45
N ILE A 170 10.75 17.07 22.93
CA ILE A 170 10.00 17.87 21.95
C ILE A 170 9.79 17.08 20.65
N SER A 171 10.86 16.49 20.11
CA SER A 171 10.80 15.70 18.87
C SER A 171 9.93 14.45 19.02
N SER A 172 9.93 13.80 20.18
CA SER A 172 9.04 12.65 20.46
C SER A 172 7.56 13.02 20.54
N SER A 173 7.25 14.29 20.77
CA SER A 173 5.87 14.77 20.88
C SER A 173 5.22 15.01 19.52
N PHE A 174 6.01 15.18 18.45
CA PHE A 174 5.50 15.37 17.11
C PHE A 174 5.39 14.03 16.36
N PRO A 175 4.27 13.75 15.68
CA PRO A 175 4.19 12.60 14.80
C PRO A 175 5.23 12.69 13.67
N VAL A 176 5.94 11.59 13.40
CA VAL A 176 7.04 11.55 12.40
C VAL A 176 6.55 11.98 11.01
N TRP A 177 5.33 11.56 10.63
CA TRP A 177 4.72 11.93 9.36
C TRP A 177 4.52 13.45 9.24
N TRP A 178 4.17 14.13 10.33
CA TRP A 178 3.92 15.58 10.35
C TRP A 178 5.21 16.37 10.14
N VAL A 179 6.30 15.96 10.81
CA VAL A 179 7.63 16.54 10.61
C VAL A 179 8.11 16.30 9.17
N GLY A 180 7.85 15.11 8.62
CA GLY A 180 8.15 14.79 7.22
C GLY A 180 7.45 15.73 6.24
N MET A 181 6.16 16.02 6.44
CA MET A 181 5.41 16.96 5.60
C MET A 181 5.96 18.39 5.68
N LEU A 182 6.26 18.87 6.90
CA LEU A 182 6.85 20.20 7.08
C LEU A 182 8.22 20.30 6.42
N MET A 183 9.03 19.25 6.49
CA MET A 183 10.31 19.19 5.79
C MET A 183 10.13 19.25 4.27
N ILE A 184 9.19 18.51 3.69
CA ILE A 184 8.89 18.58 2.25
C ILE A 184 8.46 19.99 1.86
N PHE A 185 7.59 20.62 2.64
CA PHE A 185 7.13 21.99 2.40
C PHE A 185 8.26 23.02 2.50
N TYR A 186 9.10 22.91 3.54
CA TYR A 186 10.25 23.77 3.75
C TYR A 186 11.28 23.64 2.62
N LEU A 187 11.65 22.40 2.26
CA LEU A 187 12.58 22.11 1.18
C LEU A 187 12.06 22.65 -0.15
N HIS A 188 10.75 22.49 -0.43
CA HIS A 188 10.12 23.03 -1.64
C HIS A 188 10.24 24.56 -1.75
N LEU A 189 10.09 25.29 -0.64
CA LEU A 189 10.13 26.76 -0.64
C LEU A 189 11.54 27.35 -0.64
N ARG A 190 12.49 26.70 0.05
CA ARG A 190 13.84 27.24 0.27
C ARG A 190 14.87 26.73 -0.71
N ILE A 191 14.82 25.45 -1.03
CA ILE A 191 15.76 24.82 -1.95
C ILE A 191 14.98 24.69 -3.25
N SER A 192 15.44 25.29 -4.34
CA SER A 192 14.98 24.91 -5.68
C SER A 192 15.43 23.47 -5.98
N PHE A 193 15.02 22.51 -5.17
CA PHE A 193 15.15 21.09 -5.43
C PHE A 193 14.51 20.88 -6.81
N PRO A 194 15.12 20.10 -7.71
CA PRO A 194 14.58 19.90 -9.06
C PRO A 194 13.34 18.98 -9.01
N CYS A 195 12.28 19.44 -8.33
CA CYS A 195 10.90 19.19 -8.72
C CYS A 195 10.46 20.16 -9.84
N LYS A 196 11.37 21.00 -10.36
CA LYS A 196 11.20 21.73 -11.62
C LYS A 196 11.35 20.75 -12.79
N SER A 197 10.33 19.94 -13.05
CA SER A 197 10.01 19.61 -14.44
C SER A 197 9.41 20.88 -15.05
N ASN A 198 10.05 21.47 -16.06
CA ASN A 198 9.54 22.65 -16.77
C ASN A 198 8.07 22.45 -17.18
N THR A 199 7.11 23.10 -16.49
CA THR A 199 5.76 23.43 -16.98
C THR A 199 5.00 24.25 -15.91
N ASP A 200 4.65 25.49 -16.29
CA ASP A 200 3.55 26.38 -15.88
C ASP A 200 2.97 26.40 -14.46
N PHE A 201 2.90 27.62 -13.90
CA PHE A 201 2.34 28.02 -12.60
C PHE A 201 0.93 27.49 -12.29
N THR A 202 0.11 27.15 -13.30
CA THR A 202 -1.23 26.58 -13.13
C THR A 202 -1.20 25.10 -12.68
N ILE A 203 -0.18 24.33 -13.06
CA ILE A 203 0.01 22.95 -12.57
C ILE A 203 0.46 22.95 -11.10
N TYR A 204 1.10 24.03 -10.61
CA TYR A 204 1.63 24.13 -9.24
C TYR A 204 0.51 24.06 -8.19
N ARG A 205 -0.63 24.72 -8.40
CA ARG A 205 -1.79 24.63 -7.49
C ARG A 205 -2.35 23.22 -7.41
N SER A 206 -2.42 22.50 -8.55
CA SER A 206 -2.90 21.12 -8.60
C SER A 206 -1.93 20.12 -7.96
N ARG A 207 -0.62 20.38 -8.01
CA ARG A 207 0.43 19.47 -7.53
C ARG A 207 0.71 19.66 -6.03
N LEU A 208 0.63 20.89 -5.51
CA LEU A 208 0.60 21.14 -4.06
C LEU A 208 -0.67 20.56 -3.43
N HIS A 209 -1.83 20.70 -4.09
CA HIS A 209 -3.04 19.97 -3.67
C HIS A 209 -2.81 18.46 -3.69
N ARG A 210 -2.18 17.88 -4.72
CA ARG A 210 -1.87 16.43 -4.74
C ARG A 210 -0.91 16.00 -3.62
N CYS A 211 0.15 16.76 -3.35
CA CYS A 211 1.07 16.48 -2.25
C CYS A 211 0.36 16.58 -0.90
N PHE A 212 -0.56 17.54 -0.74
CA PHE A 212 -1.36 17.74 0.46
C PHE A 212 -2.47 16.68 0.60
N THR A 213 -3.10 16.22 -0.49
CA THR A 213 -4.13 15.17 -0.45
C THR A 213 -3.51 13.81 -0.18
N VAL A 214 -2.41 13.42 -0.84
CA VAL A 214 -1.70 12.16 -0.55
C VAL A 214 -1.25 12.11 0.91
N SER A 215 -0.80 13.25 1.40
CA SER A 215 -0.44 13.54 2.79
C SER A 215 -1.61 13.43 3.77
N TYR A 216 -2.77 14.01 3.45
CA TYR A 216 -3.99 13.92 4.26
C TYR A 216 -4.61 12.52 4.22
N ASP A 217 -4.57 11.84 3.07
CA ASP A 217 -5.01 10.46 2.92
C ASP A 217 -4.12 9.52 3.76
N PHE A 218 -2.80 9.73 3.76
CA PHE A 218 -1.90 9.00 4.64
C PHE A 218 -2.13 9.32 6.13
N ALA A 219 -2.39 10.58 6.50
CA ALA A 219 -2.67 10.96 7.88
C ALA A 219 -4.03 10.43 8.38
N THR A 220 -5.04 10.34 7.50
CA THR A 220 -6.35 9.75 7.83
C THR A 220 -6.28 8.23 7.95
N ASP A 221 -5.46 7.55 7.15
CA ASP A 221 -5.22 6.11 7.30
C ASP A 221 -4.34 5.81 8.52
N TYR A 222 -3.29 6.59 8.78
CA TYR A 222 -2.41 6.43 9.95
C TYR A 222 -3.17 6.63 11.26
N ASN A 223 -4.00 7.69 11.36
CA ASN A 223 -4.91 7.84 12.49
C ASN A 223 -5.87 6.63 12.59
N ARG A 224 -6.40 6.11 11.47
CA ARG A 224 -7.28 4.94 11.51
C ARG A 224 -6.58 3.68 12.04
N VAL A 225 -5.29 3.46 11.73
CA VAL A 225 -4.54 2.27 12.21
C VAL A 225 -4.09 2.40 13.67
N ASP A 226 -3.65 3.59 14.10
CA ASP A 226 -3.28 3.83 15.51
C ASP A 226 -4.48 3.79 16.45
N TRP A 227 -5.66 4.29 16.02
CA TRP A 227 -6.89 4.17 16.81
C TRP A 227 -7.38 2.71 16.94
N VAL A 228 -7.10 1.83 15.97
CA VAL A 228 -7.43 0.39 16.09
C VAL A 228 -6.57 -0.30 17.14
N TRP A 229 -5.30 0.11 17.31
CA TRP A 229 -4.44 -0.38 18.39
C TRP A 229 -4.79 0.26 19.76
N PHE A 230 -5.26 1.51 19.78
CA PHE A 230 -5.66 2.20 21.02
C PHE A 230 -7.07 1.80 21.52
N MET A 231 -7.99 1.39 20.64
CA MET A 231 -9.38 1.04 20.98
C MET A 231 -9.67 -0.46 21.13
N GLY A 232 -8.62 -1.30 21.18
CA GLY A 232 -8.74 -2.75 21.46
C GLY A 232 -9.34 -3.11 22.83
N VAL A 233 -9.74 -2.13 23.64
CA VAL A 233 -10.54 -2.27 24.86
C VAL A 233 -11.79 -1.38 24.75
N SER A 234 -12.77 -1.77 23.93
CA SER A 234 -14.21 -1.71 24.24
C SER A 234 -15.08 -1.90 22.99
N SER A 235 -15.81 -2.99 23.03
CA SER A 235 -17.02 -3.39 22.32
C SER A 235 -17.75 -2.37 21.43
N THR A 236 -18.06 -2.88 20.23
CA THR A 236 -19.36 -2.82 19.50
C THR A 236 -19.82 -1.54 18.77
N LYS A 237 -20.06 -1.77 17.47
CA LYS A 237 -20.92 -1.03 16.50
C LYS A 237 -20.39 0.29 15.95
N PHE A 238 -20.11 0.31 14.64
CA PHE A 238 -20.62 1.40 13.80
C PHE A 238 -20.85 0.94 12.34
N TYR A 239 -22.14 0.85 11.98
CA TYR A 239 -22.66 0.83 10.61
C TYR A 239 -22.47 2.22 9.97
N GLY A 240 -22.23 2.28 8.65
CA GLY A 240 -22.41 3.55 7.91
C GLY A 240 -21.55 3.78 6.68
N TRP A 241 -21.34 2.76 5.83
CA TRP A 241 -20.79 2.96 4.49
C TRP A 241 -21.93 3.37 3.55
N ASN A 242 -22.03 4.65 3.17
CA ASN A 242 -23.03 5.05 2.16
C ASN A 242 -22.72 6.31 1.33
N ASN A 243 -21.46 6.73 1.15
CA ASN A 243 -21.17 7.85 0.23
C ASN A 243 -19.84 7.80 -0.56
N ALA A 244 -19.11 6.68 -0.55
CA ALA A 244 -17.91 6.52 -1.40
C ALA A 244 -18.22 6.45 -2.91
N GLY A 245 -19.47 6.15 -3.28
CA GLY A 245 -19.89 6.01 -4.69
C GLY A 245 -20.02 7.33 -5.47
N ARG A 246 -20.02 8.51 -4.80
CA ARG A 246 -20.30 9.79 -5.48
C ARG A 246 -19.06 10.53 -5.99
N PHE A 247 -17.86 10.14 -5.57
CA PHE A 247 -16.61 10.82 -5.97
C PHE A 247 -15.95 10.25 -7.24
N TYR A 248 -16.32 9.05 -7.69
CA TYR A 248 -15.79 8.48 -8.94
C TYR A 248 -16.45 9.07 -10.19
N HIS A 249 -17.61 9.72 -10.06
CA HIS A 249 -18.34 10.28 -11.20
C HIS A 249 -17.71 11.55 -11.79
N CYS A 250 -16.77 12.20 -11.09
CA CYS A 250 -16.16 13.47 -11.51
C CYS A 250 -14.72 13.32 -12.07
N LYS A 251 -14.27 12.10 -12.40
CA LYS A 251 -12.92 11.85 -12.95
C LYS A 251 -12.87 11.60 -14.47
N LYS A 252 -14.02 11.42 -15.14
CA LYS A 252 -14.05 11.02 -16.57
C LYS A 252 -13.99 12.16 -17.59
N ASN A 253 -14.20 13.42 -17.22
CA ASN A 253 -14.37 14.51 -18.21
C ASN A 253 -13.14 15.40 -18.47
N TYR A 254 -11.95 15.06 -17.95
CA TYR A 254 -10.76 15.90 -18.12
C TYR A 254 -9.61 15.26 -18.92
N TRP A 255 -9.86 14.09 -19.54
CA TRP A 255 -8.86 13.39 -20.36
C TRP A 255 -9.03 13.56 -21.87
N TYR A 256 -9.91 14.47 -22.31
CA TYR A 256 -10.01 14.87 -23.72
C TYR A 256 -10.09 16.40 -23.84
N ARG A 257 -8.94 17.05 -23.77
CA ARG A 257 -8.61 18.26 -24.56
C ARG A 257 -7.13 18.56 -24.47
#